data_AF-A1AYW8-F1
#
_entry.id   AF-A1AYW8-F1
#
_cell.length_a   1.000
_cell.length_b   1.000
_cell.length_c   1.000
_cell.angle_alpha   90.00
_cell.angle_beta   90.00
_cell.angle_gamma   90.00
#
_symmetry.space_group_name_H-M   'P 1'
#
loop_
_entity.id
_entity.type
_entity.pdbx_description
1 polymer ?
#
loop_
_entity_poly.entity_id
_entity_poly.type
_entity_poly.pdbx_seq_one_letter_code
_entity_poly.pdbx_strand_id
1 'polypeptide(L)'
;MHAHPRDLKSNTAARLMSIAAIRARLSMLAVAYAARIGAVNMNDVLATASAVVAVFGEDHDLSREMRGFVDSLPELRRHVPDLASAGDRLIRAVERTTWPDADGRADIHG
;
A
#
# COMPACT_ATOMS: atom_id res chain seq x y z
N MET A 1 -9.39 -34.53 16.80
CA MET A 1 -9.05 -33.10 16.77
C MET A 1 -10.10 -32.39 15.92
N HIS A 2 -11.22 -31.99 16.52
CA HIS A 2 -12.33 -31.36 15.80
C HIS A 2 -12.15 -29.83 15.85
N ALA A 3 -11.80 -29.23 14.71
CA ALA A 3 -11.78 -27.77 14.59
C ALA A 3 -13.19 -27.22 14.80
N HIS A 4 -13.34 -26.24 15.70
CA HIS A 4 -14.64 -25.64 15.97
C HIS A 4 -15.07 -24.77 14.77
N PRO A 5 -16.35 -24.75 14.38
CA PRO A 5 -16.82 -24.01 13.20
C PRO A 5 -16.61 -22.48 13.27
N ARG A 6 -16.35 -21.92 14.47
CA ARG A 6 -15.94 -20.52 14.65
C ARG A 6 -14.49 -20.28 14.18
N ASP A 7 -13.61 -21.26 14.33
CA ASP A 7 -12.19 -21.15 13.94
C ASP A 7 -12.04 -21.13 12.41
N LEU A 8 -12.89 -21.86 11.69
CA LEU A 8 -12.93 -21.88 10.22
C LEU A 8 -13.33 -20.52 9.64
N LYS A 9 -14.37 -19.88 10.19
CA LYS A 9 -14.82 -18.55 9.74
C LYS A 9 -13.79 -17.46 10.04
N SER A 10 -13.14 -17.53 11.20
CA SER A 10 -12.05 -16.62 11.59
C SER A 10 -10.85 -16.72 10.64
N ASN A 11 -10.47 -17.94 10.25
CA ASN A 11 -9.34 -18.18 9.35
C ASN A 11 -9.62 -17.70 7.91
N THR A 12 -10.85 -17.84 7.43
CA THR A 12 -11.27 -17.30 6.11
C THR A 12 -11.25 -15.78 6.09
N ALA A 13 -11.81 -15.13 7.11
CA ALA A 13 -11.82 -13.66 7.20
C ALA A 13 -10.41 -13.08 7.27
N ALA A 14 -9.53 -13.68 8.10
CA ALA A 14 -8.13 -13.28 8.19
C ALA A 14 -7.40 -13.40 6.84
N ARG A 15 -7.58 -14.52 6.12
CA ARG A 15 -6.99 -14.71 4.79
C ARG A 15 -7.50 -13.71 3.76
N LEU A 16 -8.80 -13.41 3.76
CA LEU A 16 -9.39 -12.42 2.87
C LEU A 16 -8.81 -11.03 3.14
N MET A 17 -8.64 -10.66 4.41
CA MET A 17 -7.98 -9.41 4.80
C MET A 17 -6.51 -9.39 4.37
N SER A 18 -5.77 -10.49 4.51
CA SER A 18 -4.38 -10.58 4.03
C SER A 18 -4.29 -10.41 2.50
N ILE A 19 -5.18 -11.05 1.74
CA ILE A 19 -5.22 -10.92 0.28
C ILE A 19 -5.56 -9.48 -0.13
N ALA A 20 -6.53 -8.86 0.54
CA ALA A 20 -6.89 -7.46 0.29
C ALA A 20 -5.72 -6.51 0.59
N ALA A 21 -5.00 -6.75 1.68
CA ALA A 21 -3.82 -5.97 2.07
C ALA A 21 -2.64 -6.14 1.11
N ILE A 22 -2.43 -7.33 0.55
CA ILE A 22 -1.44 -7.55 -0.52
C ILE A 22 -1.86 -6.81 -1.78
N ARG A 23 -3.13 -6.95 -2.19
CA ARG A 23 -3.65 -6.30 -3.40
C ARG A 23 -3.55 -4.78 -3.33
N ALA A 24 -3.94 -4.18 -2.21
CA ALA A 24 -3.85 -2.73 -2.02
C ALA A 24 -2.41 -2.21 -2.14
N ARG A 25 -1.43 -2.93 -1.58
CA ARG A 25 0.01 -2.61 -1.74
C ARG A 25 0.46 -2.71 -3.19
N LEU A 26 0.09 -3.79 -3.90
CA LEU A 26 0.45 -3.96 -5.31
C LEU A 26 -0.17 -2.88 -6.20
N SER A 27 -1.42 -2.48 -5.94
CA SER A 27 -2.07 -1.37 -6.63
C SER A 27 -1.34 -0.05 -6.38
N MET A 28 -0.94 0.22 -5.14
CA MET A 28 -0.16 1.41 -4.79
C MET A 28 1.21 1.42 -5.48
N LEU A 29 1.89 0.27 -5.56
CA LEU A 29 3.13 0.12 -6.34
C LEU A 29 2.89 0.35 -7.83
N ALA A 30 1.81 -0.16 -8.40
CA ALA A 30 1.49 0.06 -9.82
C ALA A 30 1.32 1.56 -10.13
N VAL A 31 0.60 2.30 -9.28
CA VAL A 31 0.49 3.77 -9.39
C VAL A 31 1.86 4.43 -9.28
N ALA A 32 2.67 4.01 -8.32
CA ALA A 32 3.99 4.57 -8.08
C ALA A 32 4.94 4.40 -9.28
N TYR A 33 4.98 3.21 -9.88
CA TYR A 33 5.76 2.96 -11.10
C TYR A 33 5.19 3.72 -12.31
N ALA A 34 3.87 3.83 -12.44
CA ALA A 34 3.26 4.66 -13.49
C ALA A 34 3.68 6.14 -13.34
N ALA A 35 3.77 6.64 -12.10
CA ALA A 35 4.25 7.99 -11.82
C ALA A 35 5.72 8.19 -12.25
N ARG A 36 6.60 7.22 -11.97
CA ARG A 36 8.01 7.26 -12.39
C ARG A 36 8.20 7.42 -13.90
N ILE A 37 7.30 6.86 -14.70
CA ILE A 37 7.38 6.93 -16.16
C ILE A 37 6.44 7.98 -16.77
N GLY A 38 5.75 8.78 -15.94
CA GLY A 38 4.83 9.82 -16.40
C GLY A 38 3.50 9.31 -17.00
N ALA A 39 3.13 8.05 -16.77
CA ALA A 39 1.97 7.39 -17.37
C ALA A 39 0.76 7.26 -16.43
N VAL A 40 0.58 8.23 -15.52
CA VAL A 40 -0.46 8.14 -14.47
C VAL A 40 -1.87 8.28 -15.04
N ASN A 41 -2.71 7.29 -14.76
CA ASN A 41 -4.14 7.34 -15.00
C ASN A 41 -4.88 7.74 -13.72
N MET A 42 -5.69 8.81 -13.79
CA MET A 42 -6.43 9.33 -12.64
C MET A 42 -7.44 8.33 -12.06
N ASN A 43 -8.07 7.51 -12.89
CA ASN A 43 -9.05 6.53 -12.43
C ASN A 43 -8.36 5.45 -11.59
N ASP A 44 -7.19 4.99 -12.01
CA ASP A 44 -6.40 3.99 -11.29
C ASP A 44 -5.87 4.55 -9.97
N VAL A 45 -5.48 5.83 -9.94
CA VAL A 45 -5.07 6.54 -8.72
C VAL A 45 -6.22 6.58 -7.71
N LEU A 46 -7.41 7.05 -8.12
CA LEU A 46 -8.56 7.18 -7.22
C LEU A 46 -9.07 5.81 -6.73
N ALA A 47 -9.14 4.83 -7.62
CA ALA A 47 -9.51 3.45 -7.26
C ALA A 47 -8.52 2.86 -6.24
N THR A 48 -7.23 3.10 -6.45
CA THR A 48 -6.17 2.65 -5.53
C THR A 48 -6.27 3.36 -4.18
N ALA A 49 -6.48 4.68 -4.16
CA ALA A 49 -6.65 5.45 -2.93
C ALA A 49 -7.83 4.92 -2.11
N SER A 50 -8.98 4.69 -2.75
CA SER A 50 -10.15 4.12 -2.09
C SER A 50 -9.87 2.70 -1.56
N ALA A 51 -9.17 1.85 -2.31
CA ALA A 51 -8.85 0.49 -1.89
C ALA A 51 -7.89 0.47 -0.69
N VAL A 52 -6.87 1.32 -0.68
CA VAL A 52 -5.91 1.45 0.41
C VAL A 52 -6.62 1.90 1.70
N VAL A 53 -7.45 2.94 1.62
CA VAL A 53 -8.23 3.43 2.78
C VAL A 53 -9.19 2.36 3.30
N ALA A 54 -9.91 1.66 2.41
CA ALA A 54 -10.86 0.62 2.81
C ALA A 54 -10.18 -0.56 3.54
N VAL A 55 -8.93 -0.86 3.20
CA VAL A 55 -8.20 -2.01 3.75
C VAL A 55 -7.42 -1.65 5.01
N PHE A 56 -6.75 -0.50 5.04
CA PHE A 56 -5.85 -0.12 6.13
C PHE A 56 -6.43 0.94 7.08
N GLY A 57 -7.52 1.60 6.72
CA GLY A 57 -8.09 2.72 7.46
C GLY A 57 -7.40 4.04 7.14
N GLU A 58 -8.04 5.16 7.52
CA GLU A 58 -7.58 6.50 7.16
C GLU A 58 -6.25 6.92 7.82
N ASP A 59 -6.02 6.45 9.04
CA ASP A 59 -4.84 6.84 9.83
C ASP A 59 -3.57 6.06 9.47
N HIS A 60 -3.69 5.01 8.67
CA HIS A 60 -2.55 4.20 8.27
C HIS A 60 -1.61 4.96 7.32
N ASP A 61 -0.30 4.74 7.47
CA ASP A 61 0.73 5.43 6.68
C ASP A 61 0.51 5.35 5.17
N LEU A 62 0.16 4.18 4.64
CA LEU A 62 -0.15 4.01 3.22
C LEU A 62 -1.33 4.87 2.75
N SER A 63 -2.36 5.01 3.58
CA SER A 63 -3.52 5.84 3.27
C SER A 63 -3.15 7.33 3.25
N ARG A 64 -2.33 7.77 4.19
CA ARG A 64 -1.84 9.17 4.26
C ARG A 64 -0.94 9.52 3.08
N GLU A 65 0.01 8.64 2.74
CA GLU A 65 0.93 8.82 1.62
C GLU A 65 0.17 8.83 0.29
N MET A 66 -0.78 7.91 0.11
CA MET A 66 -1.60 7.86 -1.09
C MET A 66 -2.51 9.09 -1.23
N ARG A 67 -3.08 9.59 -0.13
CA ARG A 67 -3.87 10.83 -0.11
C ARG A 67 -3.00 12.05 -0.48
N GLY A 68 -1.83 12.19 0.13
CA GLY A 68 -0.89 13.27 -0.20
C GLY A 68 -0.43 13.23 -1.66
N PHE A 69 -0.25 12.04 -2.23
CA PHE A 69 0.00 11.89 -3.67
C PHE A 69 -1.18 12.36 -4.52
N VAL A 70 -2.41 11.97 -4.19
CA VAL A 70 -3.62 12.42 -4.91
C VAL A 70 -3.76 13.94 -4.88
N ASP A 71 -3.57 14.55 -3.71
CA ASP A 71 -3.72 16.00 -3.50
C ASP A 71 -2.69 16.80 -4.29
N SER A 72 -1.45 16.29 -4.41
CA SER A 72 -0.36 16.96 -5.14
C SER A 72 -0.36 16.66 -6.65
N LEU A 73 -1.12 15.67 -7.11
CA LEU A 73 -1.07 15.18 -8.49
C LEU A 73 -1.35 16.24 -9.57
N PRO A 74 -2.31 17.18 -9.41
CA PRO A 74 -2.54 18.24 -10.41
C PRO A 74 -1.32 19.11 -10.69
N GLU A 75 -0.48 19.33 -9.68
CA GLU A 75 0.75 20.11 -9.79
C GLU A 75 1.90 19.25 -10.34
N LEU A 76 2.08 18.05 -9.78
CA LEU A 76 3.13 17.10 -10.18
C LEU A 76 3.07 16.74 -11.68
N ARG A 77 1.87 16.66 -12.28
CA ARG A 77 1.72 16.35 -13.72
C ARG A 77 2.33 17.40 -14.65
N ARG A 78 2.63 18.60 -14.15
CA ARG A 78 3.30 19.65 -14.92
C ARG A 78 4.82 19.47 -14.98
N HIS A 79 5.39 18.67 -14.08
CA HIS A 79 6.82 18.41 -14.02
C HIS A 79 7.13 16.92 -13.77
N VAL A 80 7.50 16.20 -14.83
CA VAL A 80 7.74 14.75 -14.79
C VAL A 80 8.74 14.30 -13.70
N PRO A 81 9.87 14.99 -13.45
CA PRO A 81 10.77 14.65 -12.35
C PRO A 81 10.12 14.68 -10.96
N ASP A 82 9.24 15.66 -10.69
CA ASP A 82 8.54 15.74 -9.40
C ASP A 82 7.53 14.60 -9.27
N LEU A 83 6.84 14.26 -10.36
CA LEU A 83 5.94 13.11 -10.39
C LEU A 83 6.69 11.79 -10.14
N ALA A 84 7.89 11.64 -10.71
CA ALA A 84 8.73 10.49 -10.46
C ALA A 84 9.19 10.40 -9.00
N SER A 85 9.61 11.54 -8.42
CA SER A 85 9.97 11.62 -7.00
C SER A 85 8.78 11.30 -6.08
N ALA A 86 7.56 11.72 -6.44
CA ALA A 86 6.35 11.34 -5.73
C ALA A 86 6.05 9.83 -5.84
N GLY A 87 6.28 9.22 -7.01
CA GLY A 87 6.24 7.77 -7.17
C GLY A 87 7.24 7.05 -6.26
N ASP A 88 8.49 7.51 -6.20
CA ASP A 88 9.50 6.91 -5.32
C ASP A 88 9.12 6.97 -3.84
N ARG A 89 8.44 8.05 -3.40
CA ARG A 89 7.90 8.16 -2.03
C ARG A 89 6.85 7.08 -1.73
N LEU A 90 5.94 6.82 -2.67
CA LEU A 90 4.95 5.74 -2.53
C LEU A 90 5.59 4.35 -2.44
N ILE A 91 6.63 4.09 -3.25
CA ILE A 91 7.39 2.82 -3.19
C ILE A 91 7.98 2.63 -1.80
N ARG A 92 8.68 3.66 -1.29
CA ARG A 92 9.30 3.62 0.05
C ARG A 92 8.25 3.41 1.15
N ALA A 93 7.07 4.02 1.04
CA ALA A 93 5.99 3.81 2.00
C ALA A 93 5.51 2.35 2.02
N VAL A 94 5.37 1.72 0.84
CA VAL A 94 5.02 0.29 0.74
C VAL A 94 6.12 -0.59 1.32
N GLU A 95 7.39 -0.31 1.03
CA GLU A 95 8.52 -1.06 1.57
C GLU A 95 8.54 -1.01 3.10
N ARG A 96 8.51 0.18 3.70
CA ARG A 96 8.52 0.38 5.17
C ARG A 96 7.39 -0.35 5.90
N THR A 97 6.21 -0.42 5.28
CA THR A 97 5.00 -1.02 5.88
C THR A 97 4.81 -2.51 5.56
N THR A 98 5.71 -3.08 4.75
CA THR A 98 5.69 -4.50 4.38
C THR A 98 6.87 -5.25 4.99
N TRP A 99 8.04 -4.60 5.03
CA TRP A 99 9.23 -5.08 5.71
C TRP A 99 9.66 -4.02 6.73
N PRO A 100 9.07 -3.99 7.93
CA PRO A 100 9.64 -3.19 9.00
C PRO A 100 11.10 -3.62 9.18
N ASP A 101 12.01 -2.66 9.26
CA ASP A 101 13.45 -2.89 9.35
C ASP A 101 13.77 -3.97 10.40
N ALA A 102 14.72 -4.83 10.06
CA ALA A 102 15.08 -6.03 10.81
C ALA A 102 15.85 -5.75 12.12
N ASP A 103 15.42 -4.77 12.93
CA ASP A 103 15.97 -4.51 14.27
C ASP A 103 15.40 -5.46 15.34
N GLY A 104 15.11 -6.70 14.95
CA GLY A 104 14.58 -7.75 15.80
C GLY A 104 14.94 -9.15 15.33
N ARG A 105 16.19 -9.38 14.89
CA ARG A 105 16.81 -10.70 15.01
C ARG A 105 17.66 -10.69 16.29
N ALA A 106 17.03 -10.89 17.45
CA ALA A 106 17.72 -11.02 18.72
C ALA A 106 17.73 -12.48 19.24
N ASP A 107 17.34 -13.46 18.42
CA ASP A 107 16.92 -14.76 18.93
C ASP A 107 17.26 -15.95 17.99
N ILE A 108 18.27 -15.80 17.11
CA ILE A 108 18.91 -16.95 16.44
C ILE A 108 20.35 -17.24 16.89
N HIS A 109 20.77 -16.68 18.03
CA HIS A 109 21.95 -17.13 18.76
C HIS A 109 21.61 -17.28 20.25
N GLY A 110 21.25 -18.50 20.65
CA GLY A 110 20.99 -18.88 22.04
C GLY A 110 20.17 -20.16 22.11
#